data_AF-A0A7C7G313-F1
#
_entry.id   AF-A0A7C7G313-F1
#
_cell.length_a   1.000
_cell.length_b   1.000
_cell.length_c   1.000
_cell.angle_alpha   90.00
_cell.angle_beta   90.00
_cell.angle_gamma   90.00
#
_symmetry.space_group_name_H-M   'P 1'
#
loop_
_entity.id
_entity.type
_entity.pdbx_description
1 polymer ?
#
loop_
_entity_poly.entity_id
_entity_poly.type
_entity_poly.pdbx_seq_one_letter_code
_entity_poly.pdbx_strand_id
1 'polypeptide(L)'
;MSWSGTVTCSHCYTTGHNRRKCPDYTAMVLRRYKDNLGYAEDKDGDIDHYTRTAERYRLEYMKRTKIDPATGEKVKNKTAKAERMKKVTCGYCQETGHTRRICEVVKRDKLVFIEESRRVRVGVLADARETGIGVGSMIPIRTHGYNSSGEWGTHTSLRYVKSVDWYTVTSGSAGLWVHHIVASKLASANQSRWTSRDKIVKMQENFKEACNYAEGMSQSEPTASLIPSLDPPDGWLDCAPSTIDVASAFPTTGNRHNKQRGHSYAWPSGVTAEVIRDLGLEEHWEGRF
;
A
#
# COMPACT_ATOMS: atom_id res chain seq x y z
N MET A 1 -18.57 -10.67 -3.80
CA MET A 1 -19.88 -9.99 -3.83
C MET A 1 -20.85 -10.83 -4.64
N SER A 2 -21.80 -11.48 -3.97
CA SER A 2 -22.96 -12.11 -4.62
C SER A 2 -23.92 -10.99 -5.03
N TRP A 3 -24.04 -10.75 -6.33
CA TRP A 3 -24.97 -9.78 -6.91
C TRP A 3 -26.41 -10.32 -6.91
N SER A 4 -26.89 -10.79 -5.77
CA SER A 4 -28.25 -11.30 -5.62
C SER A 4 -29.22 -10.11 -5.54
N GLY A 5 -29.82 -9.74 -6.67
CA GLY A 5 -30.98 -8.84 -6.72
C GLY A 5 -30.91 -7.72 -7.76
N THR A 6 -29.71 -7.20 -8.07
CA THR A 6 -29.57 -6.00 -8.92
C THR A 6 -29.11 -6.28 -10.36
N VAL A 7 -28.67 -7.50 -10.67
CA VAL A 7 -28.17 -7.85 -12.01
C VAL A 7 -29.24 -8.59 -12.79
N THR A 8 -29.58 -8.07 -13.98
CA THR A 8 -30.43 -8.73 -14.97
C THR A 8 -29.59 -9.58 -15.91
N CYS A 9 -29.96 -10.84 -16.08
CA CYS A 9 -29.25 -11.76 -16.96
C CYS A 9 -29.53 -11.41 -18.44
N SER A 10 -28.50 -11.14 -19.24
CA SER A 10 -28.67 -10.81 -20.67
C SER A 10 -29.12 -11.97 -21.57
N HIS A 11 -29.48 -13.13 -21.02
CA HIS A 11 -29.91 -14.30 -21.79
C HIS A 11 -31.38 -14.64 -21.52
N CYS A 12 -31.73 -14.82 -20.25
CA CYS A 12 -33.10 -15.13 -19.83
C CYS A 12 -33.84 -13.89 -19.29
N TYR A 13 -33.19 -12.73 -19.21
CA TYR A 13 -33.75 -11.44 -18.79
C TYR A 13 -34.36 -11.41 -17.38
N THR A 14 -34.14 -12.44 -16.56
CA THR A 14 -34.53 -12.48 -15.15
C THR A 14 -33.44 -11.85 -14.26
N THR A 15 -33.85 -11.33 -13.10
CA THR A 15 -32.95 -10.74 -12.12
C THR A 15 -32.37 -11.78 -11.16
N GLY A 16 -31.28 -11.43 -10.47
CA GLY A 16 -30.70 -12.27 -9.41
C GLY A 16 -29.51 -13.14 -9.85
N HIS A 17 -29.20 -13.18 -11.15
CA HIS A 17 -27.99 -13.84 -11.66
C HIS A 17 -27.45 -13.16 -12.93
N ASN A 18 -26.17 -13.41 -13.25
CA ASN A 18 -25.56 -12.96 -14.50
C ASN A 18 -25.51 -14.09 -15.54
N ARG A 19 -25.31 -13.76 -16.82
CA ARG A 19 -25.21 -14.75 -17.92
C ARG A 19 -24.22 -15.88 -17.63
N ARG A 20 -23.14 -15.61 -16.88
CA ARG A 20 -22.13 -16.60 -16.52
C ARG A 20 -22.67 -17.71 -15.60
N LYS A 21 -23.64 -17.40 -14.73
CA LYS A 21 -24.30 -18.36 -13.83
C LYS A 21 -25.73 -18.73 -14.23
N CYS A 22 -26.18 -18.27 -15.41
CA CYS A 22 -27.53 -18.54 -15.88
C CYS A 22 -27.80 -20.05 -16.09
N PRO A 23 -28.84 -20.63 -15.45
CA PRO A 23 -29.20 -22.03 -15.62
C PRO A 23 -29.69 -22.30 -17.06
N ASP A 24 -30.57 -21.46 -17.60
CA ASP A 24 -31.14 -21.61 -18.95
C ASP A 24 -30.05 -21.61 -20.02
N TYR A 25 -29.10 -20.67 -19.91
CA TYR A 25 -27.95 -20.63 -20.82
C TYR A 25 -27.09 -21.90 -20.71
N THR A 26 -26.92 -22.42 -19.49
CA THR A 26 -26.14 -23.66 -19.27
C THR A 26 -26.85 -24.86 -19.89
N ALA A 27 -28.17 -24.94 -19.75
CA ALA A 27 -29.00 -25.97 -20.39
C ALA A 27 -28.97 -25.87 -21.92
N MET A 28 -29.05 -24.64 -22.47
CA MET A 28 -28.91 -24.40 -23.90
C MET A 28 -27.53 -24.85 -24.41
N VAL A 29 -26.44 -24.53 -23.71
CA VAL A 29 -25.08 -24.99 -24.10
C VAL A 29 -25.00 -26.52 -24.12
N LEU A 30 -25.58 -27.21 -23.12
CA LEU A 30 -25.62 -28.67 -23.10
C LEU A 30 -26.45 -29.24 -24.25
N ARG A 31 -27.60 -28.63 -24.53
CA ARG A 31 -28.45 -29.04 -25.65
C ARG A 31 -27.72 -28.88 -26.97
N ARG A 32 -27.07 -27.73 -27.21
CA ARG A 32 -26.29 -27.50 -28.43
C ARG A 32 -25.13 -28.49 -28.58
N TYR A 33 -24.46 -28.86 -27.49
CA TYR A 33 -23.47 -29.93 -27.51
C TYR A 33 -24.08 -31.25 -28.01
N LYS A 34 -25.19 -31.70 -27.41
CA LYS A 34 -25.89 -32.94 -27.79
C LYS A 34 -26.42 -32.90 -29.22
N ASP A 35 -27.07 -31.81 -29.62
CA ASP A 35 -27.63 -31.64 -30.97
C ASP A 35 -26.52 -31.77 -32.04
N ASN A 36 -25.36 -31.14 -31.83
CA ASN A 36 -24.24 -31.23 -32.78
C ASN A 36 -23.59 -32.61 -32.81
N LEU A 37 -23.59 -33.34 -31.69
CA LEU A 37 -23.09 -34.70 -31.63
C LEU A 37 -24.01 -35.64 -32.43
N GLY A 38 -25.33 -35.52 -32.25
CA GLY A 38 -26.30 -36.26 -33.06
C GLY A 38 -26.21 -35.92 -34.55
N TYR A 39 -26.00 -34.66 -34.92
CA TYR A 39 -25.79 -34.29 -36.34
C TYR A 39 -24.50 -34.88 -36.95
N ALA A 40 -23.46 -35.09 -36.14
CA ALA A 40 -22.23 -35.75 -36.60
C ALA A 40 -22.41 -37.27 -36.78
N GLU A 41 -23.40 -37.87 -36.11
CA GLU A 41 -23.72 -39.31 -36.19
C GLU A 41 -24.72 -39.64 -37.32
N ASP A 42 -25.71 -38.76 -37.58
CA ASP A 42 -26.85 -39.05 -38.46
C ASP A 42 -26.72 -38.61 -39.93
N LYS A 43 -25.78 -37.71 -40.30
CA LYS A 43 -25.79 -37.06 -41.62
C LYS A 43 -24.51 -37.24 -42.44
N ASP A 44 -24.70 -37.45 -43.76
CA ASP A 44 -23.72 -37.27 -44.86
C ASP A 44 -23.22 -35.81 -45.03
N GLY A 45 -23.38 -34.96 -44.01
CA GLY A 45 -22.91 -33.58 -44.01
C GLY A 45 -21.43 -33.46 -43.63
N ASP A 46 -20.96 -32.23 -43.43
CA ASP A 46 -19.61 -31.96 -42.94
C ASP A 46 -19.47 -32.39 -41.46
N ILE A 47 -19.16 -33.68 -41.26
CA ILE A 47 -18.94 -34.33 -39.95
C ILE A 47 -17.89 -33.55 -39.16
N ASP A 48 -16.85 -33.04 -39.82
CA ASP A 48 -15.78 -32.27 -39.17
C ASP A 48 -16.33 -30.96 -38.58
N HIS A 49 -17.17 -30.26 -39.33
CA HIS A 49 -17.85 -29.05 -38.85
C HIS A 49 -18.68 -29.32 -37.58
N TYR A 50 -19.52 -30.36 -37.57
CA TYR A 50 -20.38 -30.67 -36.42
C TYR A 50 -19.57 -31.18 -35.22
N THR A 51 -18.54 -31.99 -35.46
CA THR A 51 -17.63 -32.48 -34.41
C THR A 51 -16.87 -31.35 -33.73
N ARG A 52 -16.29 -30.42 -34.52
CA ARG A 52 -15.61 -29.24 -33.99
C ARG A 52 -16.57 -28.31 -33.24
N THR A 53 -17.81 -28.19 -33.72
CA THR A 53 -18.85 -27.38 -33.07
C THR A 53 -19.31 -27.99 -31.75
N ALA A 54 -19.50 -29.32 -31.70
CA ALA A 54 -19.79 -30.05 -30.47
C ALA A 54 -18.67 -29.85 -29.44
N GLU A 55 -17.41 -30.01 -29.83
CA GLU A 55 -16.27 -29.80 -28.93
C GLU A 55 -16.21 -28.38 -28.36
N ARG A 56 -16.55 -27.35 -29.17
CA ARG A 56 -16.66 -25.97 -28.68
C ARG A 56 -17.70 -25.84 -27.56
N TYR A 57 -18.89 -26.42 -27.73
CA TYR A 57 -19.94 -26.39 -26.71
C TYR A 57 -19.61 -27.25 -25.48
N ARG A 58 -18.90 -28.37 -25.67
CA ARG A 58 -18.36 -29.19 -24.57
C ARG A 58 -17.42 -28.38 -23.67
N LEU A 59 -16.44 -27.69 -24.27
CA LEU A 59 -15.52 -26.81 -23.54
C LEU A 59 -16.23 -25.65 -22.85
N GLU A 60 -17.25 -25.06 -23.47
CA GLU A 60 -18.07 -24.03 -22.85
C GLU A 60 -18.85 -24.57 -21.64
N TYR A 61 -19.46 -25.75 -21.76
CA TYR A 61 -20.15 -26.41 -20.66
C TYR A 61 -19.20 -26.71 -19.51
N MET A 62 -18.04 -27.33 -19.77
CA MET A 62 -17.00 -27.60 -18.78
C MET A 62 -16.53 -26.33 -18.06
N LYS A 63 -16.38 -25.20 -18.78
CA LYS A 63 -16.01 -23.92 -18.17
C LYS A 63 -17.07 -23.45 -17.17
N ARG A 64 -18.36 -23.67 -17.47
CA ARG A 64 -19.51 -23.26 -16.66
C ARG A 64 -19.79 -24.19 -15.47
N THR A 65 -19.81 -25.50 -15.68
CA THR A 65 -20.27 -26.49 -14.69
C THR A 65 -19.14 -27.25 -13.99
N LYS A 66 -17.93 -27.24 -14.55
CA LYS A 66 -16.81 -28.12 -14.14
C LYS A 66 -17.12 -29.61 -14.29
N ILE A 67 -18.09 -29.95 -15.13
CA ILE A 67 -18.44 -31.32 -15.46
C ILE A 67 -18.22 -31.49 -16.96
N ASP A 68 -17.54 -32.55 -17.36
CA ASP A 68 -17.44 -32.94 -18.76
C ASP A 68 -18.76 -33.60 -19.18
N PRO A 69 -19.52 -33.03 -20.14
CA PRO A 69 -20.79 -33.60 -20.54
C PRO A 69 -20.65 -34.90 -21.33
N ALA A 70 -19.45 -35.25 -21.81
CA ALA A 70 -19.18 -36.51 -22.50
C ALA A 70 -18.99 -37.68 -21.53
N THR A 71 -18.29 -37.45 -20.42
CA THR A 71 -17.92 -38.51 -19.45
C THR A 71 -18.70 -38.43 -18.14
N GLY A 72 -19.36 -37.30 -17.85
CA GLY A 72 -20.04 -37.03 -16.58
C GLY A 72 -19.08 -36.69 -15.42
N GLU A 73 -17.76 -36.72 -15.66
CA GLU A 73 -16.77 -36.53 -14.61
C GLU A 73 -16.53 -35.06 -14.27
N LYS A 74 -16.18 -34.79 -13.01
CA LYS A 74 -15.75 -33.45 -12.59
C LYS A 74 -14.34 -33.14 -13.10
N VAL A 75 -14.23 -32.13 -13.94
CA VAL A 75 -12.96 -31.63 -14.47
C VAL A 75 -12.18 -30.95 -13.34
N LYS A 76 -11.11 -31.60 -12.90
CA LYS A 76 -10.18 -31.01 -11.91
C LYS A 76 -9.36 -29.93 -12.59
N ASN A 77 -9.83 -28.68 -12.50
CA ASN A 77 -9.12 -27.47 -12.94
C ASN A 77 -7.71 -27.27 -12.31
N LYS A 78 -7.28 -28.17 -11.41
CA LYS A 78 -5.98 -28.12 -10.72
C LYS A 78 -4.81 -28.27 -11.69
N THR A 79 -4.90 -29.17 -12.67
CA THR A 79 -3.83 -29.41 -13.65
C THR A 79 -3.66 -28.20 -14.58
N ALA A 80 -4.75 -27.71 -15.19
CA ALA A 80 -4.70 -26.50 -16.02
C ALA A 80 -4.24 -25.25 -15.24
N LYS A 81 -4.62 -25.12 -13.97
CA LYS A 81 -4.12 -24.06 -13.09
C LYS A 81 -2.62 -24.24 -12.81
N ALA A 82 -2.16 -25.44 -12.50
CA ALA A 82 -0.75 -25.74 -12.25
C ALA A 82 0.10 -25.43 -13.49
N GLU A 83 -0.33 -25.87 -14.67
CA GLU A 83 0.32 -25.55 -15.95
C GLU A 83 0.35 -24.05 -16.23
N ARG A 84 -0.75 -23.34 -15.98
CA ARG A 84 -0.76 -21.87 -16.07
C ARG A 84 0.23 -21.25 -15.09
N MET A 85 0.25 -21.70 -13.84
CA MET A 85 1.10 -21.15 -12.78
C MET A 85 2.59 -21.31 -13.10
N LYS A 86 3.01 -22.41 -13.75
CA LYS A 86 4.40 -22.58 -14.24
C LYS A 86 4.86 -21.42 -15.15
N LYS A 87 3.95 -20.84 -15.92
CA LYS A 87 4.22 -19.69 -16.82
C LYS A 87 4.00 -18.33 -16.17
N VAL A 88 3.44 -18.27 -14.96
CA VAL A 88 3.21 -17.01 -14.26
C VAL A 88 4.53 -16.53 -13.68
N THR A 89 4.97 -15.35 -14.12
CA THR A 89 6.09 -14.62 -13.53
C THR A 89 5.60 -13.75 -12.37
N CYS A 90 6.26 -13.86 -11.22
CA CYS A 90 6.01 -13.03 -10.07
C CYS A 90 6.47 -11.59 -10.34
N GLY A 91 5.57 -10.61 -10.21
CA GLY A 91 5.90 -9.20 -10.42
C GLY A 91 6.91 -8.60 -9.43
N TYR A 92 7.20 -9.30 -8.32
CA TYR A 92 8.12 -8.84 -7.28
C TYR A 92 9.53 -9.42 -7.46
N CYS A 93 9.71 -10.73 -7.23
CA CYS A 93 11.01 -11.41 -7.35
C CYS A 93 11.40 -11.79 -8.80
N GLN A 94 10.49 -11.65 -9.77
CA GLN A 94 10.68 -12.03 -11.18
C GLN A 94 10.87 -13.53 -11.47
N GLU A 95 10.73 -14.40 -10.47
CA GLU A 95 10.72 -15.86 -10.66
C GLU A 95 9.38 -16.35 -11.20
N THR A 96 9.38 -17.52 -11.84
CA THR A 96 8.16 -18.17 -12.35
C THR A 96 7.55 -19.14 -11.34
N GLY A 97 6.33 -19.62 -11.60
CA GLY A 97 5.69 -20.66 -10.80
C GLY A 97 4.75 -20.15 -9.70
N HIS A 98 4.80 -18.86 -9.36
CA HIS A 98 4.01 -18.31 -8.24
C HIS A 98 3.49 -16.89 -8.51
N THR A 99 2.45 -16.49 -7.75
CA THR A 99 1.94 -15.11 -7.78
C THR A 99 2.54 -14.30 -6.63
N ARG A 100 2.59 -12.97 -6.76
CA ARG A 100 3.06 -12.09 -5.67
C ARG A 100 2.38 -12.33 -4.32
N ARG A 101 1.09 -12.70 -4.32
CA ARG A 101 0.33 -12.98 -3.09
C ARG A 101 0.94 -14.10 -2.24
N ILE A 102 1.56 -15.09 -2.88
CA ILE A 102 2.16 -16.27 -2.25
C ILE A 102 3.69 -16.26 -2.35
N CYS A 103 4.29 -15.13 -2.76
CA CYS A 103 5.73 -15.00 -2.88
C CYS A 103 6.36 -14.94 -1.49
N GLU A 104 7.27 -15.85 -1.17
CA GLU A 104 7.95 -15.85 0.14
C GLU A 104 8.95 -14.69 0.26
N VAL A 105 9.59 -14.30 -0.86
CA VAL A 105 10.52 -13.16 -0.88
C VAL A 105 9.84 -11.87 -0.41
N VAL A 106 8.66 -11.52 -0.93
CA VAL A 106 7.96 -10.31 -0.50
C VAL A 106 7.47 -10.39 0.94
N LYS A 107 7.18 -11.59 1.47
CA LYS A 107 6.77 -11.74 2.87
C LYS A 107 7.95 -11.46 3.80
N ARG A 108 9.13 -11.98 3.47
CA ARG A 108 10.37 -11.74 4.24
C ARG A 108 10.79 -10.28 4.17
N ASP A 109 10.81 -9.67 2.98
CA ASP A 109 11.16 -8.26 2.83
C ASP A 109 10.21 -7.34 3.60
N LYS A 110 8.91 -7.72 3.72
CA LYS A 110 7.96 -7.01 4.60
C LYS A 110 8.31 -7.12 6.08
N LEU A 111 8.79 -8.27 6.55
CA LEU A 111 9.23 -8.45 7.94
C LEU A 111 10.45 -7.57 8.22
N VAL A 112 11.42 -7.57 7.30
CA VAL A 112 12.60 -6.70 7.37
C VAL A 112 12.18 -5.22 7.43
N PHE A 113 11.30 -4.77 6.54
CA PHE A 113 10.78 -3.39 6.54
C PHE A 113 10.10 -2.99 7.86
N ILE A 114 9.32 -3.89 8.45
CA ILE A 114 8.64 -3.65 9.72
C ILE A 114 9.68 -3.47 10.84
N GLU A 115 10.66 -4.38 10.93
CA GLU A 115 11.71 -4.32 11.95
C GLU A 115 12.64 -3.12 11.77
N GLU A 116 13.02 -2.76 10.54
CA GLU A 116 13.76 -1.52 10.27
C GLU A 116 12.96 -0.29 10.70
N SER A 117 11.67 -0.24 10.34
CA SER A 117 10.80 0.87 10.71
C SER A 117 10.65 0.98 12.23
N ARG A 118 10.63 -0.16 12.94
CA ARG A 118 10.62 -0.22 14.40
C ARG A 118 11.86 0.46 15.00
N ARG A 119 13.06 0.12 14.51
CA ARG A 119 14.33 0.74 14.95
C ARG A 119 14.35 2.24 14.68
N VAL A 120 13.90 2.65 13.50
CA VAL A 120 13.80 4.07 13.12
C VAL A 120 12.83 4.82 14.03
N ARG A 121 11.67 4.23 14.36
CA ARG A 121 10.70 4.87 15.28
C ARG A 121 11.26 5.08 16.69
N VAL A 122 12.04 4.12 17.20
CA VAL A 122 12.72 4.26 18.50
C VAL A 122 13.71 5.42 18.48
N GLY A 123 14.58 5.48 17.47
CA GLY A 123 15.56 6.57 17.33
C GLY A 123 14.88 7.93 17.16
N VAL A 124 13.93 8.02 16.24
CA VAL A 124 13.18 9.26 15.96
C VAL A 124 12.42 9.76 17.20
N LEU A 125 11.86 8.86 18.03
CA LEU A 125 11.20 9.27 19.26
C LEU A 125 12.20 9.79 20.30
N ALA A 126 13.37 9.16 20.42
CA ALA A 126 14.44 9.63 21.30
C ALA A 126 14.91 11.03 20.89
N ASP A 127 15.23 11.23 19.61
CA ASP A 127 15.63 12.52 19.06
C ASP A 127 14.55 13.59 19.28
N ALA A 128 13.28 13.23 19.02
CA ALA A 128 12.15 14.14 19.22
C ALA A 128 12.00 14.56 20.68
N ARG A 129 12.16 13.63 21.64
CA ARG A 129 12.12 13.94 23.07
C ARG A 129 13.28 14.84 23.51
N GLU A 130 14.48 14.65 22.95
CA GLU A 130 15.64 15.50 23.23
C GLU A 130 15.41 16.96 22.80
N THR A 131 14.63 17.18 21.72
CA THR A 131 14.28 18.57 21.33
C THR A 131 13.44 19.31 22.37
N GLY A 132 12.75 18.59 23.27
CA GLY A 132 11.77 19.14 24.20
C GLY A 132 10.50 19.68 23.55
N ILE A 133 10.35 19.52 22.23
CA ILE A 133 9.18 19.98 21.48
C ILE A 133 8.11 18.90 21.51
N GLY A 134 6.92 19.22 22.00
CA GLY A 134 5.76 18.33 21.98
C GLY A 134 4.49 19.08 21.60
N VAL A 135 3.37 18.37 21.67
CA VAL A 135 2.06 18.97 21.37
C VAL A 135 1.77 20.06 22.40
N GLY A 136 1.37 21.24 21.92
CA GLY A 136 1.11 22.41 22.75
C GLY A 136 2.31 23.35 22.92
N SER A 137 3.51 22.96 22.47
CA SER A 137 4.67 23.87 22.50
C SER A 137 4.42 25.15 21.69
N MET A 138 4.90 26.28 22.21
CA MET A 138 4.94 27.57 21.54
C MET A 138 6.38 27.90 21.17
N ILE A 139 6.67 27.98 19.87
CA ILE A 139 8.03 28.09 19.35
C ILE A 139 8.12 29.32 18.43
N PRO A 140 8.94 30.32 18.77
CA PRO A 140 9.21 31.42 17.87
C PRO A 140 10.15 30.95 16.76
N ILE A 141 9.76 31.13 15.50
CA ILE A 141 10.60 30.78 14.34
C ILE A 141 10.66 31.94 13.37
N ARG A 142 11.76 32.04 12.61
CA ARG A 142 11.85 32.99 11.51
C ARG A 142 11.05 32.49 10.32
N THR A 143 10.13 33.30 9.82
CA THR A 143 9.31 32.99 8.66
C THR A 143 9.35 34.12 7.66
N HIS A 144 9.39 33.77 6.37
CA HIS A 144 9.31 34.72 5.28
C HIS A 144 7.84 34.93 4.89
N GLY A 145 7.37 36.18 4.86
CA GLY A 145 6.02 36.52 4.45
C GLY A 145 5.56 37.85 5.01
N TYR A 146 4.25 38.07 4.98
CA TYR A 146 3.63 39.27 5.56
C TYR A 146 3.56 39.19 7.08
N ASN A 147 4.06 40.21 7.78
CA ASN A 147 3.88 40.37 9.22
C ASN A 147 2.46 40.87 9.57
N SER A 148 2.17 41.11 10.85
CA SER A 148 0.88 41.66 11.31
C SER A 148 0.58 43.06 10.77
N SER A 149 1.61 43.81 10.37
CA SER A 149 1.51 45.16 9.80
C SER A 149 1.36 45.15 8.27
N GLY A 150 1.34 43.98 7.63
CA GLY A 150 1.24 43.85 6.18
C GLY A 150 2.55 44.08 5.42
N GLU A 151 3.69 44.11 6.10
CA GLU A 151 5.01 44.25 5.49
C GLU A 151 5.56 42.88 5.09
N TRP A 152 6.03 42.78 3.84
CA TRP A 152 6.67 41.56 3.35
C TRP A 152 8.12 41.49 3.80
N GLY A 153 8.51 40.39 4.44
CA GLY A 153 9.90 40.16 4.83
C GLY A 153 10.07 38.95 5.73
N THR A 154 11.28 38.79 6.26
CA THR A 154 11.57 37.72 7.23
C THR A 154 11.36 38.26 8.64
N HIS A 155 10.37 37.72 9.34
CA HIS A 155 10.02 38.12 10.70
C HIS A 155 9.90 36.90 11.61
N THR A 156 10.09 37.10 12.90
CA THR A 156 9.89 36.07 13.92
C THR A 156 8.39 35.93 14.17
N SER A 157 7.83 34.74 13.97
CA SER A 157 6.44 34.42 14.27
C SER A 157 6.35 33.31 15.31
N LEU A 158 5.46 33.48 16.28
CA LEU A 158 5.19 32.45 17.29
C LEU A 158 4.32 31.34 16.69
N ARG A 159 4.78 30.09 16.80
CA ARG A 159 4.09 28.91 16.28
C ARG A 159 3.62 28.01 17.40
N TYR A 160 2.38 27.57 17.32
CA TYR A 160 1.78 26.58 18.20
C TYR A 160 1.84 25.20 17.56
N VAL A 161 2.42 24.21 18.24
CA VAL A 161 2.43 22.80 17.79
C VAL A 161 1.08 22.17 18.07
N LYS A 162 0.31 21.90 17.01
CA LYS A 162 -1.07 21.40 17.09
C LYS A 162 -1.14 19.88 17.20
N SER A 163 -0.33 19.17 16.43
CA SER A 163 -0.34 17.71 16.41
C SER A 163 0.95 17.15 15.82
N VAL A 164 1.16 15.86 16.05
CA VAL A 164 2.28 15.07 15.53
C VAL A 164 1.74 14.08 14.51
N ASP A 165 2.44 13.93 13.40
CA ASP A 165 2.16 12.95 12.37
C ASP A 165 3.05 11.72 12.57
N TRP A 166 2.50 10.77 13.34
CA TRP A 166 3.17 9.53 13.73
C TRP A 166 3.29 8.54 12.57
N TYR A 167 2.27 8.43 11.72
CA TYR A 167 2.13 7.33 10.78
C TYR A 167 3.03 7.42 9.54
N THR A 168 3.69 8.57 9.35
CA THR A 168 4.64 8.76 8.25
C THR A 168 6.05 8.25 8.57
N VAL A 169 6.36 7.94 9.83
CA VAL A 169 7.67 7.44 10.25
C VAL A 169 7.83 5.96 9.87
N THR A 170 8.75 5.70 8.95
CA THR A 170 9.12 4.37 8.42
C THR A 170 10.61 4.35 8.09
N SER A 171 11.19 3.20 7.72
CA SER A 171 12.59 3.14 7.28
C SER A 171 12.88 3.99 6.03
N GLY A 172 11.89 4.24 5.18
CA GLY A 172 11.99 5.17 4.04
C GLY A 172 11.81 6.65 4.39
N SER A 173 11.33 6.97 5.59
CA SER A 173 11.10 8.34 6.06
C SER A 173 11.39 8.46 7.55
N ALA A 174 12.69 8.58 7.87
CA ALA A 174 13.19 8.73 9.24
C ALA A 174 13.04 10.17 9.73
N GLY A 175 11.83 10.59 10.05
CA GLY A 175 11.60 11.90 10.67
C GLY A 175 10.19 12.08 11.19
N LEU A 176 10.07 12.60 12.41
CA LEU A 176 8.79 12.94 13.01
C LEU A 176 8.33 14.31 12.52
N TRP A 177 7.13 14.36 11.95
CA TRP A 177 6.55 15.59 11.43
C TRP A 177 5.56 16.16 12.44
N VAL A 178 5.54 17.49 12.56
CA VAL A 178 4.61 18.22 13.41
C VAL A 178 3.81 19.20 12.56
N HIS A 179 2.53 19.31 12.87
CA HIS A 179 1.67 20.35 12.34
C HIS A 179 1.68 21.52 13.31
N HIS A 180 2.04 22.70 12.81
CA HIS A 180 2.07 23.92 13.63
C HIS A 180 1.36 25.08 12.94
N ILE A 181 0.80 25.97 13.73
CA ILE A 181 0.01 27.12 13.26
C ILE A 181 0.55 28.40 13.85
N VAL A 182 0.47 29.50 13.10
CA VAL A 182 0.76 30.84 13.64
C VAL A 182 -0.16 31.11 14.84
N ALA A 183 0.41 31.44 16.00
CA ALA A 183 -0.35 31.61 17.24
C ALA A 183 -1.49 32.63 17.11
N SER A 184 -1.26 33.74 16.40
CA SER A 184 -2.28 34.77 16.12
C SER A 184 -3.44 34.28 15.24
N LYS A 185 -3.34 33.09 14.65
CA LYS A 185 -4.35 32.48 13.77
C LYS A 185 -5.02 31.25 14.39
N LEU A 186 -4.77 30.95 15.67
CA LEU A 186 -5.41 29.83 16.38
C LEU A 186 -6.94 29.91 16.35
N ALA A 187 -7.52 31.09 16.51
CA ALA A 187 -8.96 31.30 16.46
C ALA A 187 -9.53 31.48 15.03
N SER A 188 -8.70 31.37 13.99
CA SER A 188 -9.17 31.57 12.61
C SER A 188 -10.12 30.44 12.19
N ALA A 189 -11.25 30.78 11.57
CA ALA A 189 -12.17 29.79 11.02
C ALA A 189 -11.49 28.88 9.97
N ASN A 190 -10.48 29.38 9.27
CA ASN A 190 -9.72 28.62 8.27
C ASN A 190 -8.29 28.35 8.74
N GLN A 191 -8.14 27.54 9.80
CA GLN A 191 -6.84 27.19 10.38
C GLN A 191 -5.91 26.48 9.39
N SER A 192 -6.44 25.71 8.44
CA SER A 192 -5.61 24.91 7.51
C SER A 192 -4.71 25.78 6.64
N ARG A 193 -5.18 26.97 6.23
CA ARG A 193 -4.38 27.97 5.49
C ARG A 193 -3.13 28.42 6.24
N TRP A 194 -3.16 28.40 7.57
CA TRP A 194 -2.10 28.90 8.45
C TRP A 194 -1.32 27.77 9.12
N THR A 195 -1.69 26.53 8.83
CA THR A 195 -1.03 25.34 9.36
C THR A 195 0.08 24.91 8.41
N SER A 196 1.28 24.85 8.94
CA SER A 196 2.46 24.32 8.26
C SER A 196 2.80 22.94 8.81
N ARG A 197 3.60 22.18 8.05
CA ARG A 197 4.06 20.84 8.43
C ARG A 197 5.56 20.79 8.27
N ASP A 198 6.28 20.58 9.37
CA ASP A 198 7.74 20.54 9.40
C ASP A 198 8.24 19.36 10.22
N LYS A 199 9.49 18.94 10.00
CA LYS A 199 10.15 17.97 10.87
C LYS A 199 10.40 18.60 12.24
N ILE A 200 10.27 17.83 13.31
CA ILE A 200 10.47 18.35 14.68
C ILE A 200 11.87 18.91 14.90
N VAL A 201 12.91 18.24 14.35
CA VAL A 201 14.29 18.73 14.38
C VAL A 201 14.42 20.06 13.63
N LYS A 202 13.69 20.22 12.51
CA LYS A 202 13.68 21.48 11.75
C LYS A 202 13.05 22.63 12.54
N MET A 203 12.05 22.35 13.37
CA MET A 203 11.48 23.35 14.28
C MET A 203 12.53 23.84 15.30
N GLN A 204 13.35 22.93 15.84
CA GLN A 204 14.43 23.28 16.75
C GLN A 204 15.51 24.11 16.05
N GLU A 205 15.90 23.76 14.82
CA GLU A 205 16.83 24.55 14.01
C GLU A 205 16.30 25.97 13.75
N ASN A 206 15.04 26.09 13.33
CA ASN A 206 14.43 27.38 13.02
C ASN A 206 14.28 28.25 14.29
N PHE A 207 14.10 27.64 15.45
CA PHE A 207 14.13 28.34 16.74
C PHE A 207 15.52 28.85 17.07
N LYS A 208 16.57 28.02 16.92
CA LYS A 208 17.96 28.44 17.09
C LYS A 208 18.33 29.60 16.15
N GLU A 209 17.87 29.54 14.90
CA GLU A 209 18.04 30.64 13.94
C GLU A 209 17.40 31.95 14.42
N ALA A 210 16.21 31.87 15.03
CA ALA A 210 15.55 33.04 15.61
C ALA A 210 16.33 33.62 16.80
N CYS A 211 16.91 32.76 17.65
CA CYS A 211 17.75 33.18 18.77
C CYS A 211 19.03 33.87 18.28
N ASN A 212 19.76 33.22 17.36
CA ASN A 212 20.99 33.78 16.78
C ASN A 212 20.75 35.12 16.07
N TYR A 213 19.60 35.28 15.40
CA TYR A 213 19.25 36.54 14.78
C TYR A 213 18.95 37.65 15.80
N ALA A 214 18.22 37.33 16.88
CA ALA A 214 17.96 38.28 17.95
C ALA A 214 19.27 38.74 18.60
N GLU A 215 20.18 37.81 18.87
CA GLU A 215 21.52 38.12 19.39
C GLU A 215 22.29 39.05 18.43
N GLY A 216 22.37 38.70 17.14
CA GLY A 216 23.06 39.51 16.13
C GLY A 216 22.47 40.91 15.94
N MET A 217 21.18 41.09 16.24
CA MET A 217 20.49 42.39 16.20
C MET A 217 20.46 43.10 17.55
N SER A 218 21.10 42.55 18.60
CA SER A 218 21.02 43.05 19.98
C SER A 218 19.58 43.20 20.51
N GLN A 219 18.70 42.28 20.09
CA GLN A 219 17.32 42.18 20.55
C GLN A 219 17.19 41.16 21.69
N SER A 220 16.12 41.25 22.46
CA SER A 220 15.81 40.25 23.49
C SER A 220 15.63 38.87 22.86
N GLU A 221 16.26 37.85 23.44
CA GLU A 221 16.15 36.48 22.97
C GLU A 221 14.70 36.00 23.00
N PRO A 222 14.18 35.43 21.90
CA PRO A 222 12.81 34.95 21.85
C PRO A 222 12.67 33.71 22.74
N THR A 223 11.70 33.71 23.66
CA THR A 223 11.46 32.58 24.57
C THR A 223 10.50 31.57 23.97
N ALA A 224 10.85 30.28 24.03
CA ALA A 224 9.95 29.17 23.70
C ALA A 224 9.27 28.62 24.97
N SER A 225 8.00 28.22 24.85
CA SER A 225 7.32 27.41 25.86
C SER A 225 7.31 25.96 25.37
N LEU A 226 8.21 25.14 25.92
CA LEU A 226 8.41 23.76 25.50
C LEU A 226 7.60 22.80 26.37
N ILE A 227 6.88 21.88 25.74
CA ILE A 227 6.17 20.79 26.39
C ILE A 227 6.83 19.48 25.93
N PRO A 228 7.65 18.82 26.75
CA PRO A 228 8.44 17.66 26.31
C PRO A 228 7.61 16.38 26.14
N SER A 229 6.31 16.41 26.44
CA SER A 229 5.44 15.23 26.33
C SER A 229 5.21 14.85 24.87
N LEU A 230 5.74 13.69 24.50
CA LEU A 230 5.51 13.03 23.22
C LEU A 230 5.16 11.57 23.50
N ASP A 231 3.86 11.31 23.43
CA ASP A 231 3.28 10.01 23.69
C ASP A 231 2.79 9.44 22.35
N PRO A 232 3.51 8.46 21.78
CA PRO A 232 3.09 7.84 20.52
C PRO A 232 1.81 7.02 20.74
N PRO A 233 0.98 6.84 19.69
CA PRO A 233 -0.19 5.97 19.76
C PRO A 233 0.18 4.52 20.12
N ASP A 234 -0.76 3.80 20.73
CA ASP A 234 -0.59 2.38 21.06
C ASP A 234 -0.19 1.55 19.83
N GLY A 235 0.81 0.69 20.01
CA GLY A 235 1.35 -0.17 18.95
C GLY A 235 2.17 0.56 17.88
N TRP A 236 2.38 1.89 17.99
CA TRP A 236 3.23 2.62 17.05
C TRP A 236 4.70 2.20 17.17
N LEU A 237 5.23 2.07 18.38
CA LEU A 237 6.60 1.63 18.59
C LEU A 237 6.86 0.22 18.07
N ASP A 238 5.85 -0.67 18.12
CA ASP A 238 5.94 -2.06 17.67
C ASP A 238 5.61 -2.22 16.17
N CYS A 239 5.32 -1.12 15.46
CA CYS A 239 4.85 -1.15 14.07
C CYS A 239 3.65 -2.08 13.87
N ALA A 240 2.66 -2.04 14.79
CA ALA A 240 1.43 -2.80 14.66
C ALA A 240 0.78 -2.52 13.29
N PRO A 241 0.10 -3.50 12.65
CA PRO A 241 -0.41 -3.36 11.28
C PRO A 241 -1.32 -2.16 11.03
N SER A 242 -1.99 -1.64 12.06
CA SER A 242 -2.83 -0.43 12.00
C SER A 242 -2.02 0.88 11.94
N THR A 243 -0.72 0.84 12.27
CA THR A 243 0.14 2.01 12.45
C THR A 243 1.18 2.18 11.35
N ILE A 244 1.26 1.26 10.39
CA ILE A 244 2.27 1.28 9.32
C ILE A 244 1.67 0.88 7.98
N ASP A 245 1.89 1.71 6.95
CA ASP A 245 1.43 1.43 5.59
C ASP A 245 2.43 0.57 4.81
N VAL A 246 2.40 -0.73 5.09
CA VAL A 246 3.20 -1.72 4.35
C VAL A 246 2.75 -1.81 2.87
N ALA A 247 1.52 -1.44 2.55
CA ALA A 247 1.02 -1.52 1.17
C ALA A 247 1.67 -0.47 0.27
N SER A 248 1.92 0.73 0.79
CA SER A 248 2.66 1.79 0.09
C SER A 248 4.11 1.38 -0.19
N ALA A 249 4.80 0.77 0.78
CA ALA A 249 6.18 0.27 0.61
C ALA A 249 6.27 -0.93 -0.36
N PHE A 250 5.21 -1.75 -0.46
CA PHE A 250 5.17 -2.94 -1.31
C PHE A 250 3.94 -2.95 -2.22
N PRO A 251 3.84 -2.02 -3.19
CA PRO A 251 2.62 -1.78 -3.94
C PRO A 251 2.27 -2.96 -4.85
N THR A 252 1.00 -3.32 -4.90
CA THR A 252 0.47 -4.38 -5.78
C THR A 252 -0.05 -3.85 -7.12
N THR A 253 -0.25 -2.54 -7.22
CA THR A 253 -0.72 -1.81 -8.41
C THR A 253 0.43 -0.95 -8.97
N GLY A 254 0.21 -0.34 -10.14
CA GLY A 254 1.22 0.47 -10.83
C GLY A 254 2.00 -0.26 -11.91
N ASN A 255 3.01 0.42 -12.46
CA ASN A 255 3.86 -0.10 -13.53
C ASN A 255 4.78 -1.25 -13.04
N ARG A 256 5.51 -1.88 -13.95
CA ARG A 256 6.41 -3.00 -13.61
C ARG A 256 7.47 -2.61 -12.57
N HIS A 257 8.06 -1.43 -12.69
CA HIS A 257 9.12 -0.94 -11.81
C HIS A 257 8.65 -0.74 -10.38
N ASN A 258 7.48 -0.12 -10.18
CA ASN A 258 6.89 0.09 -8.86
C ASN A 258 6.67 -1.23 -8.12
N LYS A 259 6.36 -2.29 -8.87
CA LYS A 259 6.03 -3.62 -8.31
C LYS A 259 7.26 -4.49 -8.09
N GLN A 260 8.42 -4.13 -8.63
CA GLN A 260 9.64 -4.93 -8.48
C GLN A 260 10.20 -4.86 -7.06
N ARG A 261 11.05 -5.84 -6.73
CA ARG A 261 11.84 -5.82 -5.51
C ARG A 261 12.76 -4.60 -5.52
N GLY A 262 12.73 -3.79 -4.46
CA GLY A 262 13.60 -2.63 -4.31
C GLY A 262 15.07 -3.05 -4.20
N HIS A 263 15.97 -2.17 -4.64
CA HIS A 263 17.41 -2.45 -4.66
C HIS A 263 17.97 -2.79 -3.27
N SER A 264 17.57 -2.04 -2.24
CA SER A 264 18.00 -2.27 -0.85
C SER A 264 17.63 -3.65 -0.31
N TYR A 265 16.53 -4.26 -0.78
CA TYR A 265 16.17 -5.63 -0.40
C TYR A 265 16.80 -6.66 -1.33
N ALA A 266 17.08 -6.32 -2.58
CA ALA A 266 17.74 -7.22 -3.51
C ALA A 266 19.22 -7.42 -3.17
N TRP A 267 19.87 -6.37 -2.65
CA TRP A 267 21.28 -6.25 -2.30
C TRP A 267 21.40 -5.49 -0.97
N PRO A 268 21.12 -6.18 0.15
CA PRO A 268 21.05 -5.54 1.45
C PRO A 268 22.42 -5.05 1.91
N SER A 269 22.44 -3.85 2.49
CA SER A 269 23.62 -3.24 3.10
C SER A 269 23.23 -2.42 4.34
N GLY A 270 24.21 -2.08 5.18
CA GLY A 270 23.99 -1.29 6.39
C GLY A 270 22.91 -1.88 7.30
N VAL A 271 21.97 -1.03 7.72
CA VAL A 271 20.87 -1.38 8.64
C VAL A 271 20.01 -2.53 8.10
N THR A 272 19.75 -2.57 6.80
CA THR A 272 18.95 -3.66 6.19
C THR A 272 19.64 -5.00 6.36
N ALA A 273 20.96 -5.05 6.12
CA ALA A 273 21.73 -6.27 6.31
C ALA A 273 21.74 -6.71 7.78
N GLU A 274 21.94 -5.78 8.71
CA GLU A 274 21.88 -6.05 10.16
C GLU A 274 20.52 -6.62 10.58
N VAL A 275 19.42 -6.03 10.13
CA VAL A 275 18.07 -6.53 10.43
C VAL A 275 17.86 -7.95 9.89
N ILE A 276 18.34 -8.25 8.68
CA ILE A 276 18.23 -9.60 8.11
C ILE A 276 18.99 -10.62 8.96
N ARG A 277 20.17 -10.25 9.48
CA ARG A 277 20.94 -11.09 10.41
C ARG A 277 20.20 -11.31 11.72
N ASP A 278 19.68 -10.24 12.32
CA ASP A 278 18.98 -10.31 13.61
C ASP A 278 17.69 -11.13 13.52
N LEU A 279 17.05 -11.16 12.34
CA LEU A 279 15.89 -12.01 12.06
C LEU A 279 16.25 -13.45 11.69
N GLY A 280 17.53 -13.79 11.55
CA GLY A 280 18.00 -15.13 11.15
C GLY A 280 17.60 -15.50 9.72
N LEU A 281 17.50 -14.53 8.81
CA LEU A 281 17.00 -14.73 7.44
C LEU A 281 18.13 -14.78 6.39
N GLU A 282 19.39 -14.87 6.80
CA GLU A 282 20.58 -14.78 5.94
C GLU A 282 20.61 -15.80 4.80
N GLU A 283 20.16 -17.04 5.06
CA GLU A 283 20.09 -18.13 4.06
C GLU A 283 19.28 -17.75 2.82
N HIS A 284 18.35 -16.81 2.93
CA HIS A 284 17.52 -16.38 1.79
C HIS A 284 18.18 -15.30 0.92
N TRP A 285 19.36 -14.84 1.31
CA TRP A 285 20.18 -13.84 0.63
C TRP A 285 21.59 -14.35 0.32
N GLU A 286 21.81 -15.67 0.34
CA GLU A 286 23.09 -16.29 -0.01
C GLU A 286 23.68 -15.71 -1.32
N GLY A 287 24.93 -15.25 -1.25
CA GLY A 287 25.65 -14.63 -2.37
C GLY A 287 25.28 -13.17 -2.66
N ARG A 288 24.53 -12.49 -1.78
CA ARG A 288 24.11 -11.08 -1.95
C ARG A 288 24.48 -10.15 -0.79
N PHE A 289 25.20 -10.68 0.20
CA PHE A 289 25.85 -9.92 1.26
C PHE A 289 27.29 -9.59 0.88
#